data_AF-A0A842MRL8-F1
#
_entry.id   AF-A0A842MRL8-F1
#
_cell.length_a   1.000
_cell.length_b   1.000
_cell.length_c   1.000
_cell.angle_alpha   90.00
_cell.angle_beta   90.00
_cell.angle_gamma   90.00
#
_symmetry.space_group_name_H-M   'P 1'
#
loop_
_entity.id
_entity.type
_entity.pdbx_description
1 polymer ?
#
loop_
_entity_poly.entity_id
_entity_poly.type
_entity_poly.pdbx_seq_one_letter_code
_entity_poly.pdbx_strand_id
1 'polypeptide(L)'
;KYEDVESVLRHMWEIMFFSSVPMGKALGVDVKTPYLDPDFKDFAMKLSVEYKIREEEGKMWGKWIMRKAFENILPPEIAWRRKDPIEVGSGATTLPSFFNRKISDSEFEEKRKKYLETDKVTIRDKEQLFYYEIYREEVGVPHPEDPSGKICPQCNSNVPENMSFCRVCGAYPV
;
A
#
# COMPACT_ATOMS: atom_id res chain seq x y z
N LYS A 1 10.28 8.49 22.31
CA LYS A 1 9.15 7.63 21.83
C LYS A 1 8.28 8.32 20.79
N TYR A 2 7.99 9.63 20.91
CA TYR A 2 7.21 10.38 19.90
C TYR A 2 8.05 10.99 18.76
N GLU A 3 9.31 11.38 19.00
CA GLU A 3 10.18 11.93 17.94
C GLU A 3 10.40 10.96 16.76
N ASP A 4 10.48 9.66 17.05
CA ASP A 4 10.54 8.59 16.04
C ASP A 4 9.21 8.44 15.26
N VAL A 5 8.07 8.76 15.89
CA VAL A 5 6.78 8.73 15.20
C VAL A 5 6.65 9.93 14.26
N GLU A 6 7.13 11.11 14.64
CA GLU A 6 7.09 12.28 13.78
C GLU A 6 7.94 12.12 12.52
N SER A 7 9.15 11.58 12.65
CA SER A 7 10.02 11.33 11.49
C SER A 7 9.39 10.33 10.53
N VAL A 8 8.83 9.23 11.05
CA VAL A 8 8.10 8.22 10.26
C VAL A 8 6.88 8.84 9.57
N LEU A 9 6.09 9.66 10.27
CA LEU A 9 4.93 10.32 9.68
C LEU A 9 5.32 11.29 8.56
N ARG A 10 6.38 12.10 8.76
CA ARG A 10 6.90 13.02 7.73
C ARG A 10 7.30 12.26 6.48
N HIS A 11 8.09 11.20 6.65
CA HIS A 11 8.51 10.34 5.55
C HIS A 11 7.31 9.72 4.82
N MET A 12 6.35 9.16 5.55
CA MET A 12 5.11 8.62 4.97
C MET A 12 4.35 9.67 4.17
N TRP A 13 4.30 10.92 4.63
CA TRP A 13 3.60 12.00 3.93
C TRP A 13 4.29 12.51 2.67
N GLU A 14 5.60 12.31 2.56
CA GLU A 14 6.40 12.61 1.38
C GLU A 14 6.21 11.55 0.31
N ILE A 15 6.14 10.28 0.69
CA ILE A 15 6.14 9.15 -0.26
C ILE A 15 4.74 8.62 -0.60
N MET A 16 3.69 9.14 0.05
CA MET A 16 2.31 8.66 -0.11
C MET A 16 1.88 8.69 -1.59
N PHE A 17 1.23 7.62 -2.01
CA PHE A 17 0.67 7.47 -3.34
C PHE A 17 -0.68 6.77 -3.24
N PHE A 18 -1.66 7.26 -3.98
CA PHE A 18 -3.03 6.73 -3.98
C PHE A 18 -3.39 6.27 -5.38
N SER A 19 -3.53 4.96 -5.57
CA SER A 19 -3.89 4.36 -6.86
C SER A 19 -5.27 4.78 -7.36
N SER A 20 -6.16 5.24 -6.48
CA SER A 20 -7.50 5.71 -6.84
C SER A 20 -7.46 6.87 -7.85
N VAL A 21 -6.49 7.78 -7.76
CA VAL A 21 -6.39 8.95 -8.63
C VAL A 21 -6.13 8.56 -10.10
N PRO A 22 -5.05 7.81 -10.43
CA PRO A 22 -4.83 7.36 -11.81
C PRO A 22 -5.93 6.39 -12.30
N MET A 23 -6.46 5.52 -11.43
CA MET A 23 -7.56 4.62 -11.81
C MET A 23 -8.83 5.38 -12.18
N GLY A 24 -9.21 6.39 -11.39
CA GLY A 24 -10.36 7.24 -11.69
C GLY A 24 -10.21 7.91 -13.04
N LYS A 25 -9.05 8.52 -13.31
CA LYS A 25 -8.74 9.13 -14.62
C LYS A 25 -8.91 8.15 -15.78
N ALA A 26 -8.40 6.92 -15.64
CA ALA A 26 -8.52 5.89 -16.68
C ALA A 26 -9.99 5.47 -16.94
N LEU A 27 -10.84 5.56 -15.93
CA LEU A 27 -12.27 5.23 -16.01
C LEU A 27 -13.16 6.43 -16.32
N GLY A 28 -12.60 7.63 -16.55
CA GLY A 28 -13.37 8.85 -16.74
C GLY A 28 -14.10 9.33 -15.47
N VAL A 29 -13.64 8.92 -14.29
CA VAL A 29 -14.19 9.27 -12.98
C VAL A 29 -13.26 10.25 -12.28
N ASP A 30 -13.77 11.43 -11.92
CA ASP A 30 -13.01 12.41 -11.15
C ASP A 30 -12.95 12.01 -9.66
N VAL A 31 -11.73 11.89 -9.13
CA VAL A 31 -11.47 11.47 -7.75
C VAL A 31 -11.06 12.67 -6.93
N LYS A 32 -11.94 13.07 -6.00
CA LYS A 32 -11.65 14.12 -5.02
C LYS A 32 -11.04 13.52 -3.76
N THR A 33 -9.94 14.10 -3.30
CA THR A 33 -9.20 13.70 -2.09
C THR A 33 -9.12 14.85 -1.08
N PRO A 34 -10.22 15.21 -0.39
CA PRO A 34 -10.25 16.39 0.50
C PRO A 34 -9.17 16.39 1.59
N TYR A 35 -8.77 15.23 2.10
CA TYR A 35 -7.70 15.09 3.10
C TYR A 35 -6.29 15.39 2.56
N LEU A 36 -6.14 15.53 1.24
CA LEU A 36 -4.90 15.93 0.58
C LEU A 36 -4.93 17.40 0.14
N ASP A 37 -6.00 18.13 0.46
CA ASP A 37 -6.02 19.58 0.30
C ASP A 37 -4.80 20.21 1.00
N PRO A 38 -4.06 21.14 0.36
CA PRO A 38 -2.84 21.70 0.92
C PRO A 38 -3.02 22.34 2.30
N ASP A 39 -4.11 23.08 2.50
CA ASP A 39 -4.39 23.78 3.76
C ASP A 39 -4.76 22.78 4.85
N PHE A 40 -5.59 21.78 4.52
CA PHE A 40 -5.90 20.70 5.45
C PHE A 40 -4.65 19.89 5.82
N LYS A 41 -3.80 19.57 4.84
CA LYS A 41 -2.58 18.80 5.04
C LYS A 41 -1.61 19.56 5.94
N ASP A 42 -1.37 20.84 5.68
CA ASP A 42 -0.50 21.70 6.50
C ASP A 42 -1.00 21.76 7.95
N PHE A 43 -2.30 22.00 8.14
CA PHE A 43 -2.93 21.95 9.46
C PHE A 43 -2.70 20.61 10.16
N ALA A 44 -3.01 19.49 9.49
CA ALA A 44 -2.89 18.15 10.06
C ALA A 44 -1.43 17.77 10.39
N MET A 45 -0.46 18.24 9.59
CA MET A 45 0.96 18.01 9.82
C MET A 45 1.45 18.71 11.09
N LYS A 46 0.97 19.93 11.36
CA LYS A 46 1.31 20.74 12.54
C LYS A 46 0.70 20.26 13.86
N LEU A 47 -0.32 19.38 13.81
CA LEU A 47 -0.92 18.81 15.02
C LEU A 47 0.08 17.94 15.81
N SER A 48 0.13 18.13 17.13
CA SER A 48 0.85 17.27 18.07
C SER A 48 0.45 15.80 17.91
N VAL A 49 1.42 14.88 18.08
CA VAL A 49 1.20 13.43 17.91
C VAL A 49 0.12 12.90 18.85
N GLU A 50 -0.08 13.50 20.02
CA GLU A 50 -1.10 13.10 21.00
C GLU A 50 -2.54 13.25 20.46
N TYR A 51 -2.76 14.14 19.49
CA TYR A 51 -4.06 14.28 18.81
C TYR A 51 -4.24 13.23 17.71
N LYS A 52 -3.14 12.65 17.22
CA LYS A 52 -3.14 11.62 16.17
C LYS A 52 -3.26 10.23 16.79
N ILE A 53 -2.54 9.99 17.89
CA ILE A 53 -2.49 8.72 18.61
C ILE A 53 -2.64 9.02 20.11
N ARG A 54 -3.71 8.50 20.73
CA ARG A 54 -3.99 8.74 22.15
C ARG A 54 -4.51 7.48 22.84
N GLU A 55 -4.12 7.30 24.09
CA GLU A 55 -4.79 6.34 24.98
C GLU A 55 -6.01 6.98 25.62
N GLU A 56 -7.17 6.34 25.49
CA GLU A 56 -8.42 6.73 26.12
C GLU A 56 -9.15 5.47 26.58
N GLU A 57 -9.57 5.44 27.85
CA GLU A 57 -10.25 4.28 28.47
C GLU A 57 -9.46 2.97 28.35
N GLY A 58 -8.13 3.04 28.53
CA GLY A 58 -7.24 1.87 28.45
C GLY A 58 -7.04 1.32 27.05
N LYS A 59 -7.47 2.04 26.00
CA LYS A 59 -7.30 1.66 24.60
C LYS A 59 -6.55 2.72 23.82
N MET A 60 -5.58 2.27 23.03
CA MET A 60 -4.85 3.14 22.11
C MET A 60 -5.64 3.37 20.82
N TRP A 61 -5.93 4.63 20.54
CA TRP A 61 -6.69 5.07 19.38
C TRP A 61 -5.82 5.86 18.40
N GLY A 62 -5.75 5.40 17.17
CA GLY A 62 -5.29 6.20 16.05
C GLY A 62 -6.41 7.10 15.49
N LYS A 63 -6.02 8.19 14.83
CA LYS A 63 -6.90 9.23 14.29
C LYS A 63 -7.79 9.85 15.38
N TRP A 64 -7.30 9.94 16.62
CA TRP A 64 -8.10 10.28 17.79
C TRP A 64 -8.88 11.60 17.62
N ILE A 65 -8.21 12.67 17.15
CA ILE A 65 -8.85 13.97 16.92
C ILE A 65 -9.99 13.91 15.91
N MET A 66 -9.86 13.06 14.87
CA MET A 66 -10.94 12.87 13.91
C MET A 66 -12.14 12.19 14.56
N ARG A 67 -11.91 11.20 15.43
CA ARG A 67 -12.99 10.50 16.13
C ARG A 67 -13.78 11.48 17.00
N LYS A 68 -13.08 12.31 17.78
CA LYS A 68 -13.69 13.38 18.60
C LYS A 68 -14.45 14.41 17.78
N ALA A 69 -13.88 14.85 16.65
CA ALA A 69 -14.54 15.84 15.79
C ALA A 69 -15.89 15.35 15.23
N PHE A 70 -16.08 14.04 15.06
CA PHE A 70 -17.28 13.45 14.46
C PHE A 70 -18.14 12.63 15.44
N GLU A 71 -17.79 12.50 16.72
CA GLU A 71 -18.53 11.64 17.67
C GLU A 71 -19.96 12.13 17.96
N ASN A 72 -20.23 13.42 17.77
CA ASN A 72 -21.56 14.01 17.90
C ASN A 72 -22.35 14.02 16.57
N ILE A 73 -21.74 13.56 15.48
CA ILE A 73 -22.32 13.56 14.12
C ILE A 73 -22.59 12.12 13.66
N LEU A 74 -21.71 11.18 14.00
CA LEU A 74 -21.79 9.78 13.59
C LEU A 74 -22.15 8.88 14.79
N PRO A 75 -22.84 7.75 14.56
CA PRO A 75 -23.07 6.76 15.61
C PRO A 75 -21.75 6.28 16.26
N PRO A 76 -21.73 5.99 17.57
CA PRO A 76 -20.52 5.57 18.28
C PRO A 76 -19.82 4.37 17.63
N GLU A 77 -20.57 3.41 17.10
CA GLU A 77 -20.06 2.22 16.40
C GLU A 77 -19.30 2.54 15.11
N ILE A 78 -19.55 3.72 14.51
CA ILE A 78 -18.82 4.22 13.34
C ILE A 78 -17.66 5.10 13.77
N ALA A 79 -17.91 6.10 14.62
CA ALA A 79 -16.89 7.05 15.08
C ALA A 79 -15.73 6.35 15.82
N TRP A 80 -16.04 5.32 16.62
CA TRP A 80 -15.10 4.55 17.42
C TRP A 80 -14.86 3.13 16.88
N ARG A 81 -15.14 2.90 15.59
CA ARG A 81 -14.86 1.62 14.94
C ARG A 81 -13.36 1.27 15.01
N ARG A 82 -13.06 -0.01 15.22
CA ARG A 82 -11.70 -0.54 15.09
C ARG A 82 -11.17 -0.35 13.66
N LYS A 83 -9.85 -0.21 13.51
CA LYS A 83 -9.19 -0.21 12.21
C LYS A 83 -9.10 -1.67 11.73
N ASP A 84 -9.83 -2.00 10.69
CA ASP A 84 -9.59 -3.21 9.91
C ASP A 84 -8.82 -2.81 8.63
N PRO A 85 -7.77 -3.57 8.23
CA PRO A 85 -7.11 -3.40 6.94
C PRO A 85 -8.11 -3.48 5.77
N ILE A 86 -7.80 -2.82 4.65
CA ILE A 86 -8.74 -2.72 3.52
C ILE A 86 -9.03 -4.09 2.91
N GLU A 87 -8.04 -4.97 2.87
CA GLU A 87 -8.12 -6.34 2.38
C GLU A 87 -9.08 -7.20 3.23
N VAL A 88 -9.18 -6.90 4.54
CA VAL A 88 -10.15 -7.54 5.43
C VAL A 88 -11.55 -6.98 5.15
N GLY A 89 -11.67 -5.65 5.07
CA GLY A 89 -12.95 -4.98 4.83
C GLY A 89 -13.56 -5.28 3.45
N SER A 90 -12.74 -5.54 2.44
CA SER A 90 -13.18 -5.91 1.08
C SER A 90 -13.39 -7.41 0.87
N GLY A 91 -12.94 -8.25 1.81
CA GLY A 91 -12.93 -9.71 1.65
C GLY A 91 -11.81 -10.25 0.74
N ALA A 92 -10.85 -9.41 0.34
CA ALA A 92 -9.72 -9.79 -0.49
C ALA A 92 -8.74 -10.76 0.21
N THR A 93 -8.83 -10.92 1.53
CA THR A 93 -8.09 -11.95 2.29
C THR A 93 -8.35 -13.38 1.81
N THR A 94 -9.38 -13.61 1.01
CA THR A 94 -9.70 -14.92 0.40
C THR A 94 -8.86 -15.23 -0.84
N LEU A 95 -8.27 -14.23 -1.50
CA LEU A 95 -7.54 -14.38 -2.77
C LEU A 95 -6.34 -15.36 -2.68
N PRO A 96 -5.49 -15.31 -1.63
CA PRO A 96 -4.41 -16.28 -1.51
C PRO A 96 -4.91 -17.73 -1.53
N SER A 97 -6.01 -18.00 -0.81
CA SER A 97 -6.60 -19.34 -0.75
C SER A 97 -7.23 -19.77 -2.08
N PHE A 98 -7.80 -18.83 -2.82
CA PHE A 98 -8.35 -19.06 -4.15
C PHE A 98 -7.24 -19.46 -5.13
N PHE A 99 -6.15 -18.69 -5.20
CA PHE A 99 -5.04 -19.01 -6.10
C PHE A 99 -4.27 -20.27 -5.69
N ASN A 100 -4.17 -20.56 -4.39
CA ASN A 100 -3.61 -21.82 -3.91
C ASN A 100 -4.37 -23.06 -4.38
N ARG A 101 -5.68 -22.95 -4.63
CA ARG A 101 -6.50 -24.03 -5.21
C ARG A 101 -6.47 -24.05 -6.73
N LYS A 102 -6.38 -22.87 -7.35
CA LYS A 102 -6.42 -22.70 -8.81
C LYS A 102 -5.12 -23.13 -9.48
N ILE A 103 -3.99 -22.86 -8.85
CA ILE A 103 -2.64 -23.14 -9.39
C ILE A 103 -2.04 -24.28 -8.59
N SER A 104 -1.58 -25.33 -9.28
CA SER A 104 -0.92 -26.46 -8.62
C SER A 104 0.48 -26.09 -8.11
N ASP A 105 1.00 -26.80 -7.10
CA ASP A 105 2.36 -26.57 -6.60
C ASP A 105 3.41 -26.83 -7.69
N SER A 106 3.21 -27.87 -8.52
CA SER A 106 4.11 -28.18 -9.63
C SER A 106 4.14 -27.09 -10.69
N GLU A 107 2.97 -26.57 -11.09
CA GLU A 107 2.88 -25.45 -12.04
C GLU A 107 3.53 -24.20 -11.46
N PHE A 108 3.28 -23.91 -10.18
CA PHE A 108 3.85 -22.74 -9.50
C PHE A 108 5.37 -22.80 -9.49
N GLU A 109 5.97 -23.91 -9.07
CA GLU A 109 7.44 -24.03 -9.00
C GLU A 109 8.09 -24.01 -10.39
N GLU A 110 7.46 -24.64 -11.40
CA GLU A 110 7.95 -24.59 -12.78
C GLU A 110 7.98 -23.15 -13.31
N LYS A 111 6.85 -22.44 -13.22
CA LYS A 111 6.73 -21.05 -13.69
C LYS A 111 7.61 -20.10 -12.89
N ARG A 112 7.66 -20.25 -11.57
CA ARG A 112 8.52 -19.46 -10.68
C ARG A 112 9.99 -19.58 -11.06
N LYS A 113 10.47 -20.81 -11.30
CA LYS A 113 11.84 -21.05 -11.77
C LYS A 113 12.07 -20.42 -13.14
N LYS A 114 11.15 -20.64 -14.09
CA LYS A 114 11.22 -20.07 -15.44
C LYS A 114 11.33 -18.55 -15.41
N TYR A 115 10.48 -17.85 -14.66
CA TYR A 115 10.48 -16.38 -14.61
C TYR A 115 11.66 -15.81 -13.83
N LEU A 116 12.19 -16.52 -12.84
CA LEU A 116 13.46 -16.15 -12.23
C LEU A 116 14.62 -16.25 -13.23
N GLU A 117 14.66 -17.29 -14.06
CA GLU A 117 15.72 -17.49 -15.05
C GLU A 117 15.64 -16.51 -16.22
N THR A 118 14.45 -16.35 -16.80
CA THR A 118 14.22 -15.61 -18.04
C THR A 118 14.00 -14.13 -17.81
N ASP A 119 13.12 -13.77 -16.87
CA ASP A 119 12.69 -12.38 -16.65
C ASP A 119 13.45 -11.73 -15.47
N LYS A 120 14.22 -12.52 -14.71
CA LYS A 120 14.91 -12.10 -13.47
C LYS A 120 13.93 -11.56 -12.42
N VAL A 121 12.70 -12.06 -12.41
CA VAL A 121 11.65 -11.67 -11.46
C VAL A 121 11.47 -12.77 -10.39
N THR A 122 11.53 -12.38 -9.12
CA THR A 122 11.22 -13.26 -8.00
C THR A 122 9.72 -13.26 -7.73
N ILE A 123 9.08 -14.41 -7.95
CA ILE A 123 7.68 -14.65 -7.60
C ILE A 123 7.60 -15.31 -6.23
N ARG A 124 6.82 -14.72 -5.32
CA ARG A 124 6.78 -15.07 -3.89
C ARG A 124 5.64 -16.03 -3.54
N ASP A 125 4.52 -15.96 -4.26
CA ASP A 125 3.33 -16.76 -4.02
C ASP A 125 2.48 -16.91 -5.31
N LYS A 126 1.51 -17.83 -5.29
CA LYS A 126 0.64 -18.14 -6.43
C LYS A 126 -0.26 -16.97 -6.85
N GLU A 127 -0.62 -16.10 -5.91
CA GLU A 127 -1.37 -14.89 -6.20
C GLU A 127 -0.52 -13.90 -7.01
N GLN A 128 0.71 -13.65 -6.59
CA GLN A 128 1.66 -12.83 -7.34
C GLN A 128 1.97 -13.45 -8.71
N LEU A 129 2.09 -14.78 -8.82
CA LEU A 129 2.27 -15.45 -10.11
C LEU A 129 1.16 -15.05 -11.09
N PHE A 130 -0.10 -15.15 -10.66
CA PHE A 130 -1.24 -14.80 -11.49
C PHE A 130 -1.22 -13.33 -11.91
N TYR A 131 -0.96 -12.41 -10.99
CA TYR A 131 -0.87 -10.98 -11.33
C TYR A 131 0.32 -10.67 -12.24
N TYR A 132 1.44 -11.36 -12.04
CA TYR A 132 2.64 -11.17 -12.85
C TYR A 132 2.44 -11.65 -14.28
N GLU A 133 1.75 -12.78 -14.51
CA GLU A 133 1.48 -13.25 -15.87
C GLU A 133 0.63 -12.24 -16.67
N ILE A 134 -0.39 -11.64 -16.04
CA ILE A 134 -1.19 -10.57 -16.65
C ILE A 134 -0.33 -9.34 -16.91
N TYR A 135 0.44 -8.89 -15.91
CA TYR A 135 1.33 -7.73 -16.07
C TYR A 135 2.33 -7.95 -17.21
N ARG A 136 2.93 -9.14 -17.28
CA ARG A 136 3.91 -9.53 -18.29
C ARG A 136 3.31 -9.55 -19.70
N GLU A 137 2.04 -9.91 -19.84
CA GLU A 137 1.32 -9.92 -21.12
C GLU A 137 0.93 -8.50 -21.56
N GLU A 138 0.37 -7.70 -20.66
CA GLU A 138 -0.20 -6.37 -20.97
C GLU A 138 0.85 -5.25 -20.99
N VAL A 139 1.84 -5.33 -20.11
CA VAL A 139 2.85 -4.26 -19.88
C VAL A 139 4.24 -4.71 -20.33
N GLY A 140 4.56 -6.00 -20.18
CA GLY A 140 5.87 -6.56 -20.48
C GLY A 140 6.71 -6.85 -19.24
N VAL A 141 7.91 -7.39 -19.45
CA VAL A 141 8.83 -7.74 -18.37
C VAL A 141 9.36 -6.46 -17.71
N PRO A 142 9.22 -6.29 -16.37
CA PRO A 142 9.75 -5.11 -15.70
C PRO A 142 11.29 -5.07 -15.75
N HIS A 143 11.81 -3.88 -15.98
CA HIS A 143 13.24 -3.60 -16.17
C HIS A 143 13.54 -2.16 -15.70
N PRO A 144 14.81 -1.81 -15.42
CA PRO A 144 15.15 -0.46 -15.03
C PRO A 144 15.12 0.47 -16.25
N GLU A 145 14.44 1.60 -16.12
CA GLU A 145 14.53 2.74 -17.04
C GLU A 145 15.85 3.50 -16.85
N ASP A 146 16.33 3.59 -15.61
CA ASP A 146 17.63 4.16 -15.24
C ASP A 146 18.49 3.12 -14.49
N PRO A 147 19.47 2.49 -15.15
CA PRO A 147 20.35 1.52 -14.51
C PRO A 147 21.23 2.07 -13.38
N SER A 148 21.37 3.40 -13.26
CA SER A 148 22.20 4.05 -12.23
C SER A 148 21.42 4.36 -10.95
N GLY A 149 20.10 4.39 -11.00
CA GLY A 149 19.25 4.60 -9.84
C GLY A 149 19.07 3.32 -9.00
N LYS A 150 18.43 3.45 -7.84
CA LYS A 150 18.02 2.31 -7.03
C LYS A 150 17.05 1.39 -7.80
N ILE A 151 17.33 0.09 -7.74
CA ILE A 151 16.62 -0.97 -8.48
C ILE A 151 16.01 -1.96 -7.49
N CYS A 152 14.76 -2.35 -7.72
CA CYS A 152 14.10 -3.39 -6.93
C CYS A 152 14.79 -4.75 -7.14
N PRO A 153 15.26 -5.42 -6.08
CA PRO A 153 15.95 -6.72 -6.21
C PRO A 153 15.02 -7.87 -6.63
N GLN A 154 13.69 -7.67 -6.59
CA GLN A 154 12.72 -8.71 -6.93
C GLN A 154 12.14 -8.58 -8.33
N CYS A 155 12.07 -7.38 -8.91
CA CYS A 155 11.44 -7.18 -10.23
C CYS A 155 12.25 -6.31 -11.19
N ASN A 156 13.41 -5.80 -10.77
CA ASN A 156 14.30 -4.96 -11.57
C ASN A 156 13.74 -3.58 -11.96
N SER A 157 12.53 -3.21 -11.53
CA SER A 157 12.02 -1.84 -11.73
C SER A 157 12.79 -0.83 -10.88
N ASN A 158 12.91 0.40 -11.37
CA ASN A 158 13.42 1.50 -10.55
C ASN A 158 12.55 1.76 -9.32
N VAL A 159 13.20 2.07 -8.20
CA VAL A 159 12.58 2.48 -6.95
C VAL A 159 13.16 3.83 -6.57
N PRO A 160 12.34 4.85 -6.24
CA PRO A 160 12.88 6.12 -5.78
C PRO A 160 13.76 5.94 -4.53
N GLU A 161 14.86 6.69 -4.43
CA GLU A 161 15.84 6.56 -3.33
C GLU A 161 15.22 6.66 -1.94
N ASN A 162 14.21 7.52 -1.80
CA ASN A 162 13.48 7.72 -0.56
C ASN A 162 12.35 6.70 -0.33
N MET A 163 12.23 5.63 -1.11
CA MET A 163 11.22 4.59 -0.89
C MET A 163 11.84 3.32 -0.35
N SER A 164 11.14 2.70 0.61
CA SER A 164 11.50 1.41 1.21
C SER A 164 10.72 0.23 0.63
N PHE A 165 9.77 0.48 -0.28
CA PHE A 165 9.00 -0.55 -0.98
C PHE A 165 8.95 -0.28 -2.49
N CYS A 166 8.82 -1.35 -3.28
CA CYS A 166 8.66 -1.25 -4.72
C CYS A 166 7.19 -1.03 -5.09
N ARG A 167 6.89 0.04 -5.83
CA ARG A 167 5.52 0.34 -6.33
C ARG A 167 5.03 -0.61 -7.43
N VAL A 168 5.93 -1.39 -8.03
CA VAL A 168 5.60 -2.33 -9.12
C VAL A 168 5.22 -3.70 -8.56
N CYS A 169 6.13 -4.35 -7.82
CA CYS A 169 5.90 -5.72 -7.32
C CYS A 169 5.50 -5.81 -5.83
N GLY A 170 5.54 -4.69 -5.10
CA GLY A 170 5.23 -4.67 -3.66
C GLY A 170 6.33 -5.22 -2.75
N ALA A 171 7.54 -5.48 -3.26
CA ALA A 171 8.67 -5.90 -2.44
C ALA A 171 8.97 -4.89 -1.33
N TYR A 172 9.20 -5.39 -0.11
CA TYR A 172 9.58 -4.62 1.07
C TYR A 172 10.38 -5.51 2.03
N PRO A 173 11.51 -5.04 2.58
CA PRO A 173 12.20 -3.80 2.25
C PRO A 173 12.91 -3.89 0.88
N VAL A 174 13.14 -2.74 0.24
CA VAL A 174 13.98 -2.57 -0.97
C VAL A 174 14.91 -1.39 -0.84
#